data_AF-A0A7S7UPW7-F1
#
_entry.id   AF-A0A7S7UPW7-F1
#
_cell.length_a   1.000
_cell.length_b   1.000
_cell.length_c   1.000
_cell.angle_alpha   90.00
_cell.angle_beta   90.00
_cell.angle_gamma   90.00
#
_symmetry.space_group_name_H-M   'P 1'
#
loop_
_entity.id
_entity.type
_entity.pdbx_description
1 polymer ?
#
loop_
_entity_poly.entity_id
_entity_poly.type
_entity_poly.pdbx_seq_one_letter_code
_entity_poly.pdbx_strand_id
1 'polypeptide(L)' 'MDLDLRTELESIMEDIQKRQRHIEDRVFLIDVLEREGHITLDEQAALKFERQLLALQIEQQTRLLLKARI' A
#
# COMPACT_ATOMS: atom_id res chain seq x y z
N MET A 1 -18.91 14.91 -13.61
CA MET A 1 -17.75 15.33 -12.81
C MET A 1 -17.67 14.50 -11.53
N ASP A 2 -18.74 14.39 -10.73
CA ASP A 2 -18.77 13.50 -9.54
C ASP A 2 -18.58 12.00 -9.80
N LEU A 3 -19.06 11.48 -10.94
CA LEU A 3 -18.92 10.07 -11.28
C LEU A 3 -17.45 9.68 -11.51
N ASP A 4 -16.66 10.60 -12.09
CA ASP A 4 -15.24 10.40 -12.40
C ASP A 4 -14.40 10.35 -11.11
N LEU A 5 -14.69 11.25 -10.17
CA LEU A 5 -14.09 11.26 -8.83
C LEU A 5 -14.43 10.01 -8.02
N ARG A 6 -15.66 9.47 -8.12
CA ARG A 6 -16.03 8.23 -7.43
C ARG A 6 -15.31 7.02 -8.01
N THR A 7 -15.22 6.91 -9.33
CA THR A 7 -14.49 5.82 -9.99
C THR A 7 -12.99 5.89 -9.68
N GLU A 8 -12.39 7.08 -9.68
CA GLU A 8 -11.00 7.28 -9.28
C GLU A 8 -10.77 6.88 -7.81
N LEU A 9 -11.67 7.26 -6.92
CA LEU A 9 -11.61 6.91 -5.50
C LEU A 9 -11.74 5.39 -5.26
N GLU A 10 -12.68 4.73 -5.94
CA GLU A 10 -12.87 3.28 -5.89
C GLU A 10 -11.62 2.54 -6.40
N SER A 11 -11.05 2.97 -7.52
CA SER A 11 -9.80 2.40 -8.05
C SER A 11 -8.64 2.54 -7.05
N ILE A 12 -8.50 3.71 -6.43
CA ILE A 12 -7.45 3.95 -5.43
C ILE A 12 -7.68 3.09 -4.18
N MET A 13 -8.93 2.90 -3.76
CA MET A 13 -9.29 2.02 -2.64
C MET A 13 -8.89 0.57 -2.90
N GLU A 14 -9.22 0.05 -4.08
CA GLU A 14 -8.85 -1.32 -4.45
C GLU A 14 -7.34 -1.50 -4.48
N ASP A 15 -6.60 -0.54 -5.03
CA ASP A 15 -5.15 -0.59 -5.13
C ASP A 15 -4.48 -0.53 -3.75
N ILE A 16 -4.99 0.31 -2.84
CA ILE A 16 -4.54 0.36 -1.45
C ILE A 16 -4.75 -1.00 -0.77
N GLN A 17 -5.94 -1.61 -0.92
CA GLN A 17 -6.24 -2.91 -0.32
C GLN A 17 -5.38 -4.05 -0.89
N LYS A 18 -5.13 -4.06 -2.20
CA LYS A 18 -4.24 -5.03 -2.84
C LYS A 18 -2.82 -4.90 -2.29
N ARG A 19 -2.32 -3.66 -2.17
CA ARG A 19 -0.97 -3.39 -1.64
C ARG A 19 -0.82 -3.69 -0.17
N GLN A 20 -1.86 -3.44 0.65
CA GLN A 20 -1.86 -3.81 2.06
C GLN A 20 -1.70 -5.32 2.24
N ARG A 21 -2.49 -6.13 1.52
CA ARG A 21 -2.36 -7.59 1.57
C ARG A 21 -0.99 -8.08 1.13
N HIS A 22 -0.48 -7.52 0.03
CA HIS A 22 0.87 -7.85 -0.45
C HIS A 22 1.97 -7.50 0.57
N ILE A 23 1.85 -6.38 1.27
CA ILE A 23 2.75 -6.00 2.37
C ILE A 23 2.65 -6.97 3.54
N GLU A 24 1.44 -7.41 3.91
CA GLU A 24 1.24 -8.41 4.96
C GLU A 24 1.89 -9.76 4.61
N ASP A 25 1.69 -10.22 3.37
CA ASP A 25 2.31 -11.46 2.87
C ASP A 25 3.85 -11.37 2.86
N ARG A 26 4.39 -10.21 2.45
CA ARG A 26 5.84 -9.94 2.48
C ARG A 26 6.42 -9.94 3.89
N VAL A 27 5.72 -9.33 4.85
CA VAL A 27 6.12 -9.35 6.27
C VAL A 27 6.18 -10.78 6.77
N PHE A 28 5.12 -11.56 6.50
CA PHE A 28 5.08 -12.97 6.91
C PHE A 28 6.22 -13.78 6.29
N LEU A 29 6.52 -13.59 5.01
CA LEU A 29 7.62 -14.27 4.34
C LEU A 29 8.98 -13.91 4.94
N ILE A 30 9.24 -12.63 5.21
CA ILE A 30 10.49 -12.18 5.84
C ILE A 30 10.64 -12.82 7.24
N ASP A 31 9.57 -12.83 8.04
CA ASP A 31 9.58 -13.45 9.36
C ASP A 31 9.92 -14.95 9.30
N VAL A 32 9.42 -15.68 8.28
CA VAL A 32 9.75 -17.09 8.07
C VAL A 32 11.21 -17.26 7.67
N LEU A 33 11.68 -16.48 6.70
CA LEU A 33 13.05 -16.53 6.19
C LEU A 33 14.09 -16.23 7.27
N GLU A 34 13.83 -15.24 8.13
CA GLU A 34 14.70 -14.89 9.25
C GLU A 34 14.81 -16.02 10.27
N ARG A 35 13.69 -16.70 10.57
CA ARG A 35 13.68 -17.86 11.48
C ARG A 35 14.47 -19.03 10.92
N GLU A 36 14.49 -19.18 9.60
CA GLU A 36 15.27 -20.20 8.89
C GLU A 36 16.74 -19.79 8.69
N GLY A 37 17.12 -18.57 9.12
CA GLY A 37 18.50 -18.08 9.06
C GLY A 37 18.91 -17.51 7.70
N HIS A 38 17.95 -17.20 6.83
CA HIS A 38 18.20 -16.52 5.57
C HIS A 38 18.51 -15.04 5.78
N ILE A 39 19.33 -14.47 4.89
CA ILE A 39 19.59 -13.03 4.85
C ILE A 39 18.40 -12.36 4.14
N THR A 40 17.73 -11.45 4.84
CA THR A 40 16.48 -10.78 4.37
C THR A 40 16.64 -9.26 4.17
N LEU A 41 17.88 -8.75 4.14
CA LEU A 41 18.14 -7.30 4.10
C LEU A 41 17.52 -6.62 2.87
N ASP A 42 17.58 -7.27 1.71
CA ASP A 42 17.03 -6.74 0.47
C ASP A 42 15.50 -6.78 0.49
N GLU A 43 14.90 -7.84 1.02
CA GLU A 43 13.46 -7.98 1.22
C GLU A 43 12.92 -6.94 2.20
N GLN A 44 13.64 -6.67 3.30
CA GLN A 44 13.30 -5.61 4.26
C GLN A 44 13.38 -4.22 3.62
N ALA A 45 14.40 -3.96 2.79
CA ALA A 45 14.54 -2.69 2.06
C ALA A 45 13.39 -2.50 1.05
N ALA A 46 13.05 -3.56 0.31
CA ALA A 46 11.92 -3.56 -0.62
C ALA A 46 10.59 -3.33 0.12
N LEU A 47 10.37 -3.99 1.26
CA LEU A 47 9.18 -3.82 2.09
C LEU A 47 9.05 -2.38 2.61
N LYS A 48 10.16 -1.76 3.02
CA LYS A 48 10.18 -0.36 3.45
C LYS A 48 9.73 0.57 2.32
N PHE A 49 10.20 0.35 1.10
CA PHE A 49 9.80 1.13 -0.07
C PHE A 49 8.31 0.93 -0.41
N GLU A 50 7.81 -0.31 -0.37
CA GLU A 50 6.38 -0.60 -0.59
C GLU A 50 5.49 0.12 0.42
N ARG A 51 5.88 0.15 1.71
CA ARG A 51 5.16 0.90 2.75
C ARG A 51 5.15 2.41 2.49
N GLN A 52 6.24 2.98 1.98
CA GLN A 52 6.29 4.39 1.60
C GLN A 52 5.35 4.71 0.44
N LEU A 53 5.30 3.84 -0.58
CA LEU A 53 4.36 3.99 -1.69
C LEU A 53 2.90 3.91 -1.23
N LEU A 54 2.58 2.97 -0.33
CA LEU A 54 1.25 2.87 0.25
C LEU A 54 0.85 4.15 0.98
N ALA A 55 1.75 4.74 1.76
CA ALA A 55 1.50 6.00 2.47
C ALA A 55 1.18 7.15 1.50
N LEU A 56 1.88 7.25 0.37
CA LEU A 56 1.61 8.24 -0.67
C LEU A 56 0.23 8.04 -1.31
N GLN A 57 -0.19 6.80 -1.56
CA GLN A 57 -1.51 6.52 -2.12
C GLN A 57 -2.65 6.85 -1.14
N ILE A 58 -2.47 6.56 0.16
CA ILE A 58 -3.42 6.96 1.20
C ILE A 58 -3.52 8.49 1.29
N GLU A 59 -2.40 9.19 1.17
CA GLU A 59 -2.39 10.66 1.14
C GLU A 59 -3.16 11.20 -0.07
N GLN A 60 -2.94 10.63 -1.26
CA GLN A 60 -3.68 10.97 -2.48
C GLN A 60 -5.18 10.75 -2.31
N GLN A 61 -5.58 9.59 -1.77
CA GLN A 61 -6.98 9.28 -1.45
C GLN A 61 -7.57 10.33 -0.51
N THR A 62 -6.85 10.69 0.55
CA THR A 62 -7.30 11.69 1.53
C THR A 62 -7.50 13.05 0.88
N ARG A 63 -6.59 13.48 0.00
CA ARG A 63 -6.73 14.73 -0.76
C ARG A 63 -7.94 14.72 -1.69
N LEU A 64 -8.20 13.61 -2.38
CA LEU A 64 -9.38 13.47 -3.24
C LEU A 64 -10.68 13.51 -2.43
N LEU A 65 -10.73 12.83 -1.29
CA LEU A 65 -11.88 12.89 -0.36
C LEU A 65 -12.14 14.31 0.17
N LEU A 66 -11.09 15.08 0.46
CA LEU A 66 -11.22 16.48 0.85
C LEU A 66 -11.76 17.35 -0.29
N LYS A 67 -11.29 17.14 -1.53
CA LYS A 67 -11.78 17.85 -2.71
C LYS A 67 -13.24 17.53 -3.03
N ALA A 68 -13.67 16.28 -2.85
CA ALA A 68 -15.05 15.86 -3.09
C ALA A 68 -16.04 16.33 -2.01
N ARG A 69 -15.55 16.86 -0.88
CA ARG A 69 -16.36 17.43 0.21
C ARG A 69 -16.60 18.95 0.07
N ILE A 70 -15.91 19.62 -0.86
CA ILE A 70 -16.03 21.05 -1.18
C ILE A 70 -16.87 21.18 -2.45
#